data_AF-A0AAV7V6K9-F1
#
_entry.id   AF-A0AAV7V6K9-F1
#
_cell.length_a   1.000
_cell.length_b   1.000
_cell.length_c   1.000
_cell.angle_alpha   90.00
_cell.angle_beta   90.00
_cell.angle_gamma   90.00
#
_symmetry.space_group_name_H-M   'P 1'
#
loop_
_entity.id
_entity.type
_entity.pdbx_description
1 polymer ?
#
loop_
_entity_poly.entity_id
_entity_poly.type
_entity_poly.pdbx_seq_one_letter_code
_entity_poly.pdbx_strand_id
1 'polypeptide(L)'
;MDTYLVRDSAFIDDAFTRMLPVFNNIFMSGCVKGEVLIDLAYGPFFEWTFPACDYFSDIILGGSTDKCIAELEKWWKNEPGALDWSHAAKAFCELQGNR
;
A
#
# COMPACT_ATOMS: atom_id res chain seq x y z
N MET A 1 -17.25 -16.96 -4.38
CA MET A 1 -17.10 -16.16 -3.14
C MET A 1 -15.65 -15.72 -3.13
N ASP A 2 -15.39 -14.44 -3.42
CA ASP A 2 -14.03 -13.92 -3.57
C ASP A 2 -13.36 -13.81 -2.20
N THR A 3 -12.56 -14.81 -1.86
CA THR A 3 -11.82 -14.91 -0.59
C THR A 3 -10.75 -13.82 -0.40
N TYR A 4 -10.50 -13.00 -1.41
CA TYR A 4 -9.50 -11.95 -1.40
C TYR A 4 -10.02 -10.59 -0.89
N LEU A 5 -11.31 -10.31 -1.09
CA LEU A 5 -11.96 -9.11 -0.54
C LEU A 5 -12.56 -9.38 0.85
N VAL A 6 -12.72 -10.66 1.22
CA VAL A 6 -13.24 -11.10 2.53
C VAL A 6 -12.07 -11.59 3.37
N ARG A 7 -11.07 -10.73 3.61
CA ARG A 7 -10.18 -10.89 4.76
C ARG A 7 -10.62 -9.91 5.82
N ASP A 8 -10.76 -10.39 7.05
CA ASP A 8 -11.12 -9.59 8.21
C ASP A 8 -10.22 -8.34 8.27
N SER A 9 -10.81 -7.17 8.45
CA SER A 9 -10.05 -5.91 8.57
C SER A 9 -8.97 -6.02 9.64
N ALA A 10 -9.21 -6.78 10.70
CA ALA A 10 -8.23 -7.04 11.75
C ALA A 10 -6.98 -7.80 11.25
N PHE A 11 -7.12 -8.71 10.28
CA PHE A 11 -5.99 -9.40 9.68
C PHE A 11 -5.15 -8.45 8.80
N ILE A 12 -5.83 -7.57 8.04
CA ILE A 12 -5.16 -6.58 7.20
C ILE A 12 -4.41 -5.56 8.06
N ASP A 13 -5.03 -5.10 9.14
CA ASP A 13 -4.43 -4.16 10.08
C ASP A 13 -3.18 -4.75 10.79
N ASP A 14 -3.22 -6.01 11.22
CA ASP A 14 -2.06 -6.69 11.83
C ASP A 14 -0.93 -6.92 10.81
N ALA A 15 -1.25 -7.36 9.60
CA ALA A 15 -0.27 -7.52 8.53
C ALA A 15 0.39 -6.18 8.17
N PHE A 16 -0.40 -5.11 8.04
CA PHE A 16 0.07 -3.76 7.78
C PHE A 16 1.02 -3.28 8.87
N THR A 17 0.61 -3.40 10.13
CA THR A 17 1.39 -2.96 11.29
C THR A 17 2.76 -3.65 11.34
N ARG A 18 2.84 -4.92 10.96
CA ARG A 18 4.10 -5.69 10.97
C ARG A 18 4.99 -5.39 9.78
N MET A 19 4.40 -5.18 8.60
CA MET A 19 5.15 -5.06 7.36
C MET A 19 5.64 -3.64 7.09
N LEU A 20 4.89 -2.62 7.50
CA LEU A 20 5.24 -1.22 7.26
C LEU A 20 6.65 -0.83 7.76
N PRO A 21 7.09 -1.23 8.98
CA PRO A 21 8.46 -0.95 9.43
C PRO A 21 9.54 -1.65 8.60
N VAL A 22 9.26 -2.86 8.12
CA VAL A 22 10.20 -3.63 7.28
C VAL A 22 10.40 -2.92 5.95
N PHE A 23 9.30 -2.55 5.27
CA PHE A 23 9.38 -1.82 4.01
C PHE A 23 10.05 -0.47 4.18
N ASN A 24 9.69 0.27 5.22
CA ASN A 24 10.33 1.56 5.52
C ASN A 24 11.85 1.42 5.67
N ASN A 25 12.33 0.42 6.41
CA ASN A 25 13.76 0.16 6.56
C ASN A 25 14.45 -0.21 5.24
N ILE A 26 13.78 -0.98 4.37
CA ILE A 26 14.32 -1.33 3.05
C ILE A 26 14.54 -0.07 2.21
N PHE A 27 13.54 0.81 2.09
CA PHE A 27 13.68 2.02 1.30
C PHE A 27 14.66 3.01 1.95
N MET A 28 14.60 3.18 3.28
CA MET A 28 15.54 4.01 4.04
C MET A 28 17.00 3.59 3.93
N SER A 29 17.29 2.33 3.62
CA SER A 29 18.66 1.89 3.34
C SER A 29 19.29 2.65 2.16
N GLY A 30 18.46 3.23 1.27
CA GLY A 30 18.89 3.89 0.04
C GLY A 30 19.39 2.92 -1.03
N CYS A 31 19.43 1.61 -0.74
CA CYS A 31 19.82 0.56 -1.68
C CYS A 31 18.71 0.22 -2.68
N VAL A 32 17.45 0.48 -2.33
CA VAL A 32 16.27 0.24 -3.17
C VAL A 32 15.62 1.57 -3.52
N LYS A 33 15.94 2.09 -4.70
CA LYS A 33 15.44 3.35 -5.27
C LYS A 33 15.58 3.36 -6.79
N GLY A 34 14.85 4.21 -7.48
CA GLY A 34 14.92 4.30 -8.94
C GLY A 34 13.90 5.26 -9.52
N GLU A 35 13.73 5.21 -10.83
CA GLU A 35 12.68 5.98 -11.52
C GLU A 35 11.33 5.25 -11.40
N VAL A 36 11.29 3.97 -11.80
CA VAL A 36 10.07 3.18 -11.87
C VAL A 36 10.08 2.02 -10.88
N LEU A 37 9.02 1.88 -10.09
CA LEU A 37 8.67 0.69 -9.32
C LEU A 37 7.42 0.05 -9.92
N ILE A 38 7.48 -1.25 -10.25
CA ILE A 38 6.33 -2.00 -10.74
C ILE A 38 5.92 -2.98 -9.66
N ASP A 39 4.67 -2.86 -9.21
CA ASP A 39 4.08 -3.80 -8.29
C ASP A 39 3.33 -4.91 -9.01
N LEU A 40 3.66 -6.14 -8.62
CA LEU A 40 3.08 -7.36 -9.13
C LEU A 40 2.28 -8.09 -8.03
N ALA A 41 1.79 -7.36 -7.03
CA ALA A 41 1.08 -7.93 -5.91
C ALA A 41 -0.26 -8.54 -6.29
N TYR A 42 -0.64 -9.56 -5.53
CA TYR A 42 -1.95 -10.20 -5.60
C TYR A 42 -2.93 -9.55 -4.62
N GLY A 43 -3.57 -8.44 -5.03
CA GLY A 43 -4.69 -7.81 -4.30
C GLY A 43 -4.52 -6.31 -4.08
N PRO A 44 -5.49 -5.64 -3.44
CA PRO A 44 -5.49 -4.20 -3.23
C PRO A 44 -4.65 -3.81 -2.00
N PHE A 45 -3.37 -4.19 -1.98
CA PHE A 45 -2.51 -4.02 -0.81
C PHE A 45 -1.52 -2.87 -1.02
N PHE A 46 -1.51 -1.92 -0.09
CA PHE A 46 -0.79 -0.64 -0.18
C PHE A 46 0.26 -0.47 0.93
N GLU A 47 0.77 -1.54 1.55
CA GLU A 47 1.60 -1.38 2.76
C GLU A 47 3.00 -0.84 2.46
N TRP A 48 3.52 -1.13 1.27
CA TRP A 48 4.84 -0.69 0.81
C TRP A 48 4.78 0.55 -0.08
N THR A 49 3.59 0.99 -0.53
CA THR A 49 3.46 2.14 -1.42
C THR A 49 3.83 3.45 -0.74
N PHE A 50 3.40 3.66 0.51
CA PHE A 50 3.69 4.92 1.21
C PHE A 50 5.19 5.16 1.41
N PRO A 51 5.99 4.19 1.92
CA PRO A 51 7.43 4.35 2.00
C PRO A 51 8.13 4.47 0.63
N ALA A 52 7.59 3.86 -0.43
CA ALA A 52 8.22 3.85 -1.75
C ALA A 52 8.15 5.21 -2.47
N CYS A 53 7.13 6.02 -2.18
CA CYS A 53 6.90 7.32 -2.82
C CYS A 53 8.09 8.29 -2.69
N ASP A 54 8.89 8.17 -1.62
CA ASP A 54 10.06 9.02 -1.40
C ASP A 54 11.28 8.60 -2.25
N TYR A 55 11.25 7.41 -2.87
CA TYR A 55 12.42 6.80 -3.53
C TYR A 55 12.18 6.43 -4.99
N PHE A 56 10.94 6.55 -5.48
CA PHE A 56 10.54 6.26 -6.85
C PHE A 56 9.62 7.37 -7.37
N SER A 57 9.89 7.86 -8.58
CA SER A 57 9.05 8.90 -9.22
C SER A 57 7.75 8.32 -9.78
N ASP A 58 7.82 7.09 -10.27
CA ASP A 58 6.72 6.41 -10.94
C ASP A 58 6.46 5.06 -10.27
N ILE A 59 5.24 4.87 -9.78
CA ILE A 59 4.80 3.61 -9.19
C ILE A 59 3.64 3.07 -10.02
N ILE A 60 3.85 1.89 -10.62
CA ILE A 60 2.84 1.20 -11.43
C ILE A 60 2.24 0.08 -10.58
N LEU A 61 0.98 0.24 -10.20
CA LEU A 61 0.24 -0.75 -9.42
C LEU A 61 -0.46 -1.76 -10.35
N GLY A 62 -0.03 -3.02 -10.31
CA GLY A 62 -0.68 -4.12 -11.01
C GLY A 62 -1.77 -4.75 -10.15
N GLY A 63 -3.04 -4.59 -10.55
CA GLY A 63 -4.13 -5.32 -9.90
C GLY A 63 -4.24 -6.77 -10.40
N SER A 64 -4.41 -7.73 -9.49
CA SER A 64 -4.53 -9.15 -9.84
C SER A 64 -5.86 -9.55 -10.48
N THR A 65 -6.89 -8.72 -10.34
CA THR A 65 -8.22 -8.89 -10.94
C THR A 65 -8.82 -7.52 -11.29
N ASP A 66 -9.76 -7.49 -12.23
CA ASP A 66 -10.49 -6.27 -12.61
C ASP A 66 -11.15 -5.59 -11.40
N LYS A 67 -11.62 -6.37 -10.42
CA LYS A 67 -12.19 -5.83 -9.18
C LYS A 67 -11.14 -5.11 -8.33
N CYS A 68 -9.93 -5.64 -8.22
CA CYS A 68 -8.84 -4.96 -7.50
C CYS A 68 -8.51 -3.64 -8.20
N ILE A 69 -8.37 -3.65 -9.52
CA ILE A 69 -8.12 -2.43 -10.32
C ILE A 69 -9.24 -1.41 -10.11
N ALA A 70 -10.50 -1.83 -10.13
CA ALA A 70 -11.63 -0.94 -9.90
C ALA A 70 -11.62 -0.31 -8.50
N GLU A 71 -11.24 -1.05 -7.44
CA GLU A 71 -11.09 -0.49 -6.09
C GLU A 71 -9.91 0.49 -6.00
N LEU A 72 -8.79 0.20 -6.67
CA LEU A 72 -7.66 1.15 -6.80
C LEU A 72 -8.10 2.44 -7.49
N GLU A 73 -8.86 2.34 -8.58
CA GLU A 73 -9.35 3.50 -9.32
C GLU A 73 -10.33 4.35 -8.49
N LYS A 74 -11.25 3.72 -7.75
CA LYS A 74 -12.17 4.44 -6.85
C LYS A 74 -11.41 5.25 -5.81
N TRP A 75 -10.40 4.62 -5.19
CA TRP A 75 -9.55 5.30 -4.22
C TRP A 75 -8.77 6.45 -4.86
N TRP A 76 -8.14 6.21 -6.01
CA TRP A 76 -7.39 7.23 -6.74
C TRP A 76 -8.24 8.45 -7.13
N LYS A 77 -9.48 8.21 -7.54
CA LYS A 77 -10.47 9.24 -7.93
C LYS A 77 -11.20 9.86 -6.72
N ASN A 78 -10.92 9.40 -5.50
CA ASN A 78 -11.61 9.79 -4.27
C ASN A 78 -13.15 9.62 -4.37
N GLU A 79 -13.59 8.50 -4.94
CA GLU A 79 -15.01 8.20 -5.13
C GLU A 79 -15.71 7.80 -3.81
N PRO A 80 -17.00 8.13 -3.62
CA PRO A 80 -17.77 7.64 -2.49
C PRO A 80 -17.79 6.11 -2.42
N GLY A 81 -17.47 5.56 -1.25
CA GLY A 81 -17.40 4.10 -1.04
C GLY A 81 -16.09 3.45 -1.46
N ALA A 82 -15.07 4.25 -1.84
CA ALA A 82 -13.70 3.77 -1.90
C ALA A 82 -13.24 3.26 -0.53
N LEU A 83 -12.34 2.27 -0.53
CA LEU A 83 -11.71 1.78 0.69
C LEU A 83 -10.93 2.92 1.38
N ASP A 84 -11.12 3.04 2.70
CA ASP A 84 -10.45 4.06 3.50
C ASP A 84 -9.05 3.60 3.90
N TRP A 85 -8.03 4.24 3.31
CA TRP A 85 -6.62 4.00 3.61
C TRP A 85 -6.02 5.03 4.58
N SER A 86 -6.85 5.85 5.23
CA SER A 86 -6.36 6.89 6.17
C SER A 86 -5.64 6.28 7.38
N HIS A 87 -6.07 5.11 7.84
CA HIS A 87 -5.42 4.37 8.92
C HIS A 87 -3.98 3.99 8.58
N ALA A 88 -3.76 3.49 7.36
CA ALA A 88 -2.45 3.14 6.81
C ALA A 88 -1.53 4.36 6.66
N ALA A 89 -2.05 5.44 6.07
CA ALA A 89 -1.32 6.69 5.93
C ALA A 89 -0.92 7.27 7.30
N LYS A 90 -1.83 7.24 8.28
CA LYS A 90 -1.56 7.68 9.66
C LYS A 90 -0.46 6.85 10.31
N ALA A 91 -0.54 5.52 10.22
CA ALA A 91 0.48 4.62 10.77
C ALA A 91 1.87 4.89 10.15
N PHE A 92 1.94 5.16 8.84
CA PHE A 92 3.19 5.54 8.19
C PHE A 92 3.72 6.89 8.69
N CYS A 93 2.86 7.91 8.81
CA CYS A 93 3.26 9.21 9.36
C CYS A 93 3.76 9.12 10.80
N GLU A 94 3.11 8.31 11.65
CA GLU A 94 3.57 8.05 13.02
C GLU A 94 4.93 7.35 13.04
N LEU A 95 5.16 6.39 12.14
CA LEU A 95 6.46 5.74 11.98
C LEU A 95 7.56 6.73 11.53
N GLN A 96 7.25 7.67 10.64
CA GLN A 96 8.20 8.70 10.20
C GLN A 96 8.47 9.76 11.27
N GLY A 97 7.47 10.12 12.09
CA GLY A 97 7.57 11.12 13.15
C GLY A 97 8.21 10.63 14.44
N ASN A 98 8.26 9.31 14.67
CA ASN A 98 8.94 8.68 15.80
C ASN A 98 10.44 8.46 15.54
N ARG A 99 11.05 9.36 14.77
CA ARG A 99 12.40 9.28 14.21
C ARG A 99 13.27 10.42 14.70
#